data_AF-A0A966YKI6-F1
#
_entry.id   AF-A0A966YKI6-F1
#
_cell.length_a   1.000
_cell.length_b   1.000
_cell.length_c   1.000
_cell.angle_alpha   90.00
_cell.angle_beta   90.00
_cell.angle_gamma   90.00
#
_symmetry.space_group_name_H-M   'P 1'
#
loop_
_entity.id
_entity.type
_entity.pdbx_description
1 polymer ?
#
loop_
_entity_poly.entity_id
_entity_poly.type
_entity_poly.pdbx_seq_one_letter_code
_entity_poly.pdbx_strand_id
1 'polypeptide(L)' 'YAIQRNDPTMPATCTLQARDVDKNIVGEIEDEITPGRASFERTTSIPTRSAAATALVARCRVK' A
#
# COMPACT_ATOMS: atom_id res chain seq x y z
N TYR A 1 -6.19 -4.47 0.86
CA TYR A 1 -6.31 -3.63 -0.34
C TYR A 1 -6.24 -4.53 -1.57
N ALA A 2 -6.89 -4.17 -2.68
CA ALA A 2 -6.88 -4.95 -3.92
C ALA A 2 -5.89 -4.33 -4.92
N ILE A 3 -5.10 -5.18 -5.57
CA ILE A 3 -4.14 -4.78 -6.61
C ILE A 3 -4.66 -5.32 -7.94
N GLN A 4 -4.72 -4.49 -8.97
CA GLN A 4 -4.93 -4.90 -10.35
C GLN A 4 -3.79 -4.34 -11.21
N ARG A 5 -2.97 -5.22 -11.78
CA ARG A 5 -1.83 -4.87 -12.63
C ARG A 5 -2.13 -5.20 -14.09
N ASN A 6 -1.72 -4.30 -14.98
CA ASN A 6 -1.80 -4.52 -16.42
C ASN A 6 -0.75 -5.55 -16.90
N ASP A 7 0.46 -5.49 -16.33
CA ASP A 7 1.52 -6.46 -16.59
C ASP A 7 1.91 -7.19 -15.28
N PRO A 8 1.65 -8.51 -15.16
CA PRO A 8 1.99 -9.29 -13.98
C PRO A 8 3.48 -9.63 -13.87
N THR A 9 4.27 -9.42 -14.92
CA THR A 9 5.70 -9.79 -14.97
C THR A 9 6.60 -8.73 -14.34
N MET A 10 6.10 -7.51 -14.15
CA MET A 10 6.86 -6.41 -13.57
C MET A 10 6.60 -6.27 -12.05
N PRO A 11 7.65 -6.16 -11.22
CA PRO A 11 7.48 -5.84 -9.81
C PRO A 11 6.88 -4.44 -9.65
N ALA A 12 6.02 -4.28 -8.65
CA ALA A 12 5.43 -2.99 -8.31
C ALA A 12 5.72 -2.66 -6.85
N THR A 13 5.92 -1.40 -6.54
CA THR A 13 6.04 -0.89 -5.17
C THR A 13 4.85 0.02 -4.90
N CYS A 14 4.05 -0.32 -3.90
CA CYS A 14 2.94 0.51 -3.45
C CYS A 14 3.29 1.16 -2.11
N THR A 15 3.09 2.47 -2.01
CA THR A 15 3.21 3.20 -0.74
C THR A 15 1.85 3.18 -0.05
N LEU A 16 1.80 2.60 1.13
CA LEU A 16 0.61 2.56 1.98
C LEU A 16 0.77 3.58 3.11
N GLN A 17 -0.23 4.42 3.30
CA GLN A 17 -0.24 5.44 4.34
C GLN A 17 -1.41 5.22 5.30
N ALA A 18 -1.11 5.33 6.58
CA ALA A 18 -2.11 5.47 7.63
C ALA A 18 -2.21 6.94 8.05
N ARG A 19 -3.44 7.43 8.20
CA ARG A 19 -3.72 8.81 8.61
C ARG A 19 -4.61 8.84 9.85
N ASP A 20 -4.40 9.86 10.69
CA ASP A 20 -5.30 10.16 11.82
C ASP A 20 -6.60 10.85 11.35
N VAL A 21 -7.44 11.22 12.32
CA VAL A 21 -8.69 11.93 12.08
C VAL A 21 -8.49 13.33 11.46
N ASP A 22 -7.34 13.94 11.72
CA ASP A 22 -6.94 15.26 11.20
C ASP A 22 -6.23 15.15 9.83
N LYS A 23 -6.16 13.94 9.26
CA LYS A 23 -5.52 13.59 7.98
C LYS A 23 -4.00 13.70 7.99
N ASN A 24 -3.35 13.80 9.16
CA ASN A 24 -1.90 13.74 9.24
C ASN A 24 -1.42 12.30 9.00
N ILE A 25 -0.27 12.17 8.35
CA ILE A 25 0.36 10.86 8.16
C ILE A 25 0.94 10.39 9.50
N VAL A 26 0.44 9.24 9.98
CA VAL A 26 0.85 8.63 11.25
C VAL A 26 1.62 7.33 11.06
N GLY A 27 1.61 6.79 9.84
CA GLY A 27 2.44 5.66 9.43
C GLY A 27 2.54 5.59 7.92
N GLU A 28 3.69 5.16 7.42
CA GLU A 28 3.93 4.95 6.00
C GLU A 28 4.82 3.73 5.81
N ILE A 29 4.47 2.87 4.86
CA ILE A 29 5.31 1.74 4.44
C ILE A 29 5.35 1.64 2.92
N GLU A 30 6.47 1.16 2.39
CA GLU A 30 6.56 0.68 1.02
C GLU A 30 6.34 -0.82 1.02
N ASP A 31 5.31 -1.25 0.30
CA ASP A 31 5.02 -2.66 0.09
C ASP A 31 5.51 -3.07 -1.31
N GLU A 32 6.54 -3.92 -1.34
CA GLU A 32 7.02 -4.50 -2.58
C GLU A 32 6.15 -5.69 -2.97
N ILE A 33 5.68 -5.63 -4.21
CA ILE A 33 4.75 -6.58 -4.78
C ILE A 33 5.50 -7.35 -5.85
N THR A 34 5.92 -8.57 -5.52
CA THR A 34 6.64 -9.46 -6.43
C THR A 34 5.84 -9.74 -7.70
N PRO A 35 6.53 -10.00 -8.82
CA PRO A 35 5.87 -10.37 -10.07
C PRO A 35 5.19 -11.73 -9.93
N GLY A 36 4.08 -11.92 -10.65
CA GLY A 36 3.31 -13.15 -10.62
C GLY A 36 1.83 -12.93 -10.87
N ARG A 37 1.05 -12.59 -9.84
CA ARG A 37 -0.42 -12.46 -9.96
C ARG A 37 -0.83 -11.07 -10.45
N ALA A 38 -1.68 -11.06 -11.47
CA ALA A 38 -2.24 -9.85 -12.07
C ALA A 38 -3.28 -9.16 -11.16
N SER A 39 -4.08 -9.94 -10.41
CA SER A 39 -5.01 -9.42 -9.42
C SER A 39 -4.99 -10.27 -8.15
N PHE A 40 -4.93 -9.61 -7.00
CA PHE A 40 -5.04 -10.24 -5.69
C PHE A 40 -5.31 -9.23 -4.58
N GLU A 41 -5.83 -9.75 -3.48
CA GLU A 41 -5.98 -9.00 -2.24
C GLU A 41 -4.78 -9.27 -1.33
N ARG A 42 -4.30 -8.20 -0.68
CA ARG A 42 -3.23 -8.27 0.29
C ARG A 42 -3.61 -7.52 1.56
N THR A 43 -3.26 -8.11 2.69
CA THR A 43 -3.41 -7.52 4.01
C THR A 43 -2.00 -7.28 4.55
N THR A 44 -1.68 -6.00 4.78
CA THR A 44 -0.40 -5.56 5.32
C THR A 44 -0.67 -4.63 6.49
N SER A 45 0.05 -4.82 7.59
CA SER A 45 -0.03 -3.95 8.77
C SER A 45 0.88 -2.75 8.58
N ILE A 46 0.34 -1.54 8.78
CA ILE A 46 1.11 -0.30 8.77
C ILE A 46 1.44 0.05 10.23
N PRO A 47 2.71 0.04 10.66
CA PRO A 47 3.07 0.52 11.99
C PRO A 47 2.82 2.03 12.07
N THR A 48 2.10 2.46 13.11
CA THR A 48 1.74 3.87 13.30
C THR A 48 2.29 4.39 14.62
N ARG A 49 2.73 5.65 14.63
CA ARG A 49 3.21 6.34 15.84
C ARG A 49 2.09 6.80 16.77
N SER A 50 0.86 6.85 16.27
CA SER A 50 -0.34 7.29 16.98
C SER A 50 -1.58 6.59 16.41
N ALA A 51 -2.76 6.87 16.98
CA ALA A 51 -4.03 6.27 16.55
C ALA A 51 -4.32 6.61 15.08
N ALA A 52 -4.45 5.57 14.26
CA ALA A 52 -4.86 5.70 12.88
C ALA A 52 -6.38 5.59 12.77
N ALA A 53 -6.97 6.46 11.96
CA ALA A 53 -8.38 6.44 11.63
C ALA A 53 -8.62 5.83 10.25
N THR A 54 -7.70 6.06 9.30
CA THR A 54 -7.82 5.59 7.92
C THR A 54 -6.51 5.01 7.41
N ALA A 55 -6.61 4.08 6.46
CA ALA A 55 -5.48 3.56 5.71
C ALA A 55 -5.80 3.63 4.22
N LEU A 56 -4.82 4.06 3.41
CA LEU A 56 -4.98 4.23 1.97
C LEU A 56 -3.71 3.86 1.21
N VAL A 57 -3.90 3.52 -0.07
CA VAL A 57 -2.80 3.36 -1.03
C VAL A 57 -2.50 4.75 -1.59
N ALA A 58 -1.37 5.34 -1.22
CA ALA A 58 -1.02 6.70 -1.62
C ALA A 58 -0.52 6.75 -3.06
N ARG A 59 0.29 5.77 -3.46
CA ARG A 59 0.79 5.59 -4.82
C ARG A 59 1.17 4.14 -5.07
N CYS A 60 1.10 3.72 -6.31
CA CYS A 60 1.72 2.48 -6.79
C CYS A 60 2.57 2.81 -8.01
N ARG A 61 3.82 2.35 -8.01
CA ARG A 61 4.76 2.51 -9.11
C ARG A 61 5.25 1.15 -9.57
N VAL A 62 5.24 0.92 -10.88
CA VAL A 62 5.87 -0.25 -11.50
C VAL A 62 7.36 0.06 -11.66
N LYS A 63 8.23 -0.92 -11.40
CA LYS A 63 9.67 -0.78 -11.64
C LYS A 63 10.03 -1.08 -13.08
#